data_AF-A0A967D2T2-F1
#
_entry.id   AF-A0A967D2T2-F1
#
_cell.length_a   1.000
_cell.length_b   1.000
_cell.length_c   1.000
_cell.angle_alpha   90.00
_cell.angle_beta   90.00
_cell.angle_gamma   90.00
#
_symmetry.space_group_name_H-M   'P 1'
#
loop_
_entity.id
_entity.type
_entity.pdbx_description
1 polymer ?
#
loop_
_entity_poly.entity_id
_entity_poly.type
_entity_poly.pdbx_seq_one_letter_code
_entity_poly.pdbx_strand_id
1 'polypeptide(L)'
;MAVGNGVPAIVCRWREQTTKGFMWRDIGLADWLFDMDDEADVQKIVPAVLKLAQDQPAARRQAAAARKYVEQRQQQAMGILRKCLIS
;
A
#
# COMPACT_ATOMS: atom_id res chain seq x y z
N MET A 1 2.02 -0.75 8.90
CA MET A 1 3.38 -0.51 9.43
C MET A 1 4.49 -1.01 8.50
N ALA A 2 4.34 -2.12 7.78
CA ALA A 2 5.41 -2.68 6.92
C ALA A 2 5.90 -1.72 5.82
N VAL A 3 5.03 -1.29 4.89
CA VAL A 3 5.41 -0.44 3.75
C VAL A 3 6.01 0.90 4.18
N GLY A 4 5.51 1.49 5.27
CA GLY A 4 6.07 2.73 5.84
C GLY A 4 7.53 2.58 6.29
N ASN A 5 7.95 1.36 6.68
CA ASN A 5 9.34 1.04 7.01
C ASN A 5 10.14 0.52 5.80
N GLY A 6 9.61 0.61 4.58
CA GLY A 6 10.26 0.11 3.37
C GLY A 6 10.24 -1.43 3.25
N VAL A 7 9.43 -2.11 4.05
CA VAL A 7 9.26 -3.56 4.00
C VAL A 7 8.10 -3.88 3.05
N PRO A 8 8.34 -4.63 1.94
CA PRO A 8 7.27 -5.09 1.07
C PRO A 8 6.27 -5.95 1.84
N ALA A 9 5.00 -5.81 1.52
CA ALA A 9 3.94 -6.57 2.15
C ALA A 9 2.77 -6.75 1.19
N ILE A 10 2.00 -7.81 1.38
CA ILE A 10 0.73 -8.07 0.70
C ILE A 10 -0.37 -7.98 1.75
N VAL A 11 -1.51 -7.41 1.37
CA VAL A 11 -2.71 -7.34 2.20
C VAL A 11 -3.81 -8.18 1.59
N CYS A 12 -4.25 -9.17 2.36
CA CYS A 12 -5.48 -9.89 2.11
C CYS A 12 -6.56 -9.30 3.00
N ARG A 13 -7.74 -9.02 2.44
CA ARG A 13 -8.86 -8.43 3.17
C ARG A 13 -10.13 -9.25 3.04
N TRP A 14 -11.05 -9.01 3.96
CA TRP A 14 -12.45 -9.46 3.85
C TRP A 14 -13.38 -8.24 3.78
N ARG A 15 -14.64 -8.46 3.43
CA ARG A 15 -15.71 -7.47 3.38
C ARG A 15 -15.97 -6.82 4.74
N GLU A 16 -15.85 -7.56 5.83
CA GLU A 16 -16.09 -7.09 7.20
C GLU A 16 -14.98 -6.14 7.68
N GLN A 17 -13.80 -6.20 7.06
CA GLN A 17 -12.74 -5.26 7.35
C GLN A 17 -13.07 -3.87 6.79
N THR A 18 -12.67 -2.85 7.54
CA THR A 18 -12.96 -1.45 7.19
C THR A 18 -12.26 -1.02 5.90
N THR A 19 -12.62 0.18 5.42
CA THR A 19 -12.14 0.76 4.15
C THR A 19 -10.65 1.09 4.12
N LYS A 20 -9.91 0.93 5.23
CA LYS A 20 -8.47 1.19 5.31
C LYS A 20 -7.66 0.38 4.28
N GLY A 21 -8.13 -0.81 3.91
CA GLY A 21 -7.49 -1.63 2.87
C GLY A 21 -7.47 -0.96 1.49
N PHE A 22 -8.50 -0.15 1.15
CA PHE A 22 -8.60 0.48 -0.17
C PHE A 22 -7.50 1.51 -0.44
N MET A 23 -6.91 2.09 0.62
CA MET A 23 -5.73 2.95 0.53
C MET A 23 -4.59 2.32 -0.29
N TRP A 24 -4.47 0.99 -0.31
CA TRP A 24 -3.45 0.29 -1.11
C TRP A 24 -3.60 0.58 -2.61
N ARG A 25 -4.83 0.72 -3.12
CA ARG A 25 -5.08 1.13 -4.50
C ARG A 25 -4.61 2.56 -4.73
N ASP A 26 -4.90 3.46 -3.78
CA ASP A 26 -4.60 4.89 -3.88
C ASP A 26 -3.10 5.22 -3.84
N ILE A 27 -2.28 4.36 -3.22
CA ILE A 27 -0.83 4.54 -3.09
C ILE A 27 -0.01 3.72 -4.10
N GLY A 28 -0.67 3.13 -5.11
CA GLY A 28 -0.02 2.39 -6.18
C GLY A 28 0.38 0.95 -5.82
N LEU A 29 -0.29 0.35 -4.84
CA LEU A 29 -0.08 -1.03 -4.39
C LEU A 29 -1.31 -1.93 -4.64
N ALA A 30 -2.09 -1.64 -5.68
CA ALA A 30 -3.27 -2.44 -6.05
C ALA A 30 -2.92 -3.92 -6.30
N ASP A 31 -1.76 -4.19 -6.91
CA ASP A 31 -1.27 -5.56 -7.18
C ASP A 31 -0.95 -6.37 -5.92
N TRP A 32 -0.92 -5.71 -4.74
CA TRP A 32 -0.65 -6.33 -3.44
C TRP A 32 -1.88 -6.31 -2.53
N LEU A 33 -3.07 -5.99 -3.07
CA LEU A 33 -4.34 -6.01 -2.36
C LEU A 33 -5.24 -7.10 -2.94
N PHE A 34 -5.61 -8.09 -2.12
CA PHE A 34 -6.46 -9.21 -2.52
C PHE A 34 -7.72 -9.27 -1.67
N ASP A 35 -8.87 -9.47 -2.32
CA ASP A 35 -10.14 -9.73 -1.64
C ASP A 35 -10.31 -11.23 -1.39
N MET A 36 -10.47 -11.63 -0.13
CA MET A 36 -10.61 -13.03 0.28
C MET A 36 -12.02 -13.56 0.08
N ASP A 37 -12.98 -12.67 -0.19
CA ASP A 37 -14.34 -13.05 -0.57
C ASP A 37 -14.49 -13.30 -2.08
N ASP A 38 -13.42 -13.09 -2.86
CA ASP A 38 -13.36 -13.35 -4.30
C ASP A 38 -12.36 -14.48 -4.61
N GLU A 39 -12.87 -15.64 -5.03
CA GLU A 39 -12.06 -16.81 -5.38
C GLU A 39 -11.00 -16.51 -6.45
N ALA A 40 -11.30 -15.62 -7.40
CA ALA A 40 -10.36 -15.24 -8.44
C ALA A 40 -9.18 -14.43 -7.88
N ASP A 41 -9.40 -13.62 -6.84
CA ASP A 41 -8.34 -12.90 -6.15
C ASP A 41 -7.55 -13.82 -5.22
N VAL A 42 -8.20 -14.77 -4.56
CA VAL A 42 -7.53 -15.78 -3.71
C VAL A 42 -6.49 -16.56 -4.51
N GLN A 43 -6.81 -16.96 -5.73
CA GLN A 43 -5.89 -17.69 -6.61
C GLN A 43 -4.64 -16.87 -7.00
N LYS A 44 -4.70 -15.53 -6.93
CA LYS A 44 -3.58 -14.64 -7.27
C LYS A 44 -2.60 -14.43 -6.10
N ILE A 45 -2.97 -14.78 -4.86
CA ILE A 45 -2.10 -14.55 -3.70
C ILE A 45 -0.78 -15.31 -3.84
N VAL A 46 -0.85 -16.62 -4.11
CA VAL A 46 0.34 -17.48 -4.19
C VAL A 46 1.34 -16.97 -5.24
N PRO A 47 0.96 -16.72 -6.51
CA PRO A 47 1.90 -16.18 -7.49
C PRO A 47 2.42 -14.80 -7.10
N ALA A 48 1.62 -13.94 -6.46
CA ALA A 48 2.08 -12.63 -5.99
C ALA A 48 3.14 -12.74 -4.86
N VAL A 49 2.94 -13.65 -3.90
CA VAL A 49 3.91 -13.93 -2.84
C VAL A 49 5.21 -14.49 -3.42
N LEU A 50 5.12 -15.44 -4.36
CA LEU A 50 6.29 -16.00 -5.03
C LEU A 50 7.07 -14.92 -5.80
N LYS A 51 6.37 -14.06 -6.56
CA LYS A 51 6.98 -12.94 -7.29
C LYS A 51 7.69 -11.97 -6.33
N LEU A 52 7.05 -11.63 -5.22
CA LEU A 52 7.62 -10.75 -4.19
C LEU A 52 8.88 -11.37 -3.55
N ALA A 53 8.86 -12.67 -3.28
CA ALA A 53 9.98 -13.39 -2.68
C ALA A 53 11.16 -13.56 -3.66
N GLN A 54 10.88 -13.79 -4.94
CA GLN A 54 11.89 -14.01 -5.99
C GLN A 54 12.62 -12.73 -6.40
N ASP A 55 11.94 -11.57 -6.41
CA ASP A 55 12.55 -10.27 -6.74
C ASP A 55 12.36 -9.26 -5.59
N GLN A 56 13.11 -9.49 -4.51
CA GLN A 56 13.13 -8.57 -3.37
C GLN A 56 13.56 -7.15 -3.74
N PRO A 57 14.56 -6.93 -4.63
CA PRO A 57 14.91 -5.57 -5.06
C PRO A 57 13.75 -4.83 -5.71
N ALA A 58 13.00 -5.46 -6.63
CA ALA A 58 11.83 -4.84 -7.25
C ALA A 58 10.73 -4.56 -6.21
N ALA A 59 10.45 -5.52 -5.34
CA ALA A 59 9.46 -5.33 -4.28
C ALA A 59 9.84 -4.16 -3.35
N ARG A 60 11.10 -4.05 -2.94
CA ARG A 60 11.58 -2.91 -2.14
C ARG A 60 11.44 -1.57 -2.87
N ARG A 61 11.73 -1.53 -4.18
CA ARG A 61 11.52 -0.32 -5.00
C ARG A 61 10.04 0.09 -5.03
N GLN A 62 9.12 -0.86 -5.22
CA GLN A 62 7.69 -0.60 -5.24
C GLN A 62 7.17 -0.10 -3.87
N ALA A 63 7.60 -0.73 -2.77
CA ALA A 63 7.28 -0.27 -1.42
C ALA A 63 7.84 1.14 -1.13
N ALA A 64 9.06 1.43 -1.58
CA ALA A 64 9.67 2.74 -1.44
C ALA A 64 8.93 3.82 -2.24
N ALA A 65 8.46 3.50 -3.45
CA ALA A 65 7.67 4.41 -4.27
C ALA A 65 6.34 4.79 -3.59
N ALA A 66 5.63 3.79 -3.06
CA ALA A 66 4.39 4.02 -2.31
C ALA A 66 4.63 4.86 -1.04
N ARG A 67 5.70 4.56 -0.29
CA ARG A 67 6.11 5.35 0.87
C ARG A 67 6.38 6.81 0.50
N LYS A 68 7.18 7.05 -0.54
CA LYS A 68 7.50 8.40 -1.03
C LYS A 68 6.24 9.17 -1.41
N TYR A 69 5.28 8.53 -2.06
CA TYR A 69 4.00 9.15 -2.40
C TYR A 69 3.22 9.59 -1.15
N VAL A 70 3.14 8.74 -0.11
CA VAL A 70 2.49 9.09 1.16
C VAL A 70 3.19 10.27 1.85
N GLU A 71 4.53 10.24 1.92
CA GLU A 71 5.32 11.32 2.52
C GLU A 71 5.07 12.66 1.82
N GLN A 72 4.97 12.67 0.48
CA GLN A 72 4.62 13.86 -0.29
C GLN A 72 3.22 14.39 0.08
N ARG A 73 2.22 13.51 0.16
CA ARG A 73 0.84 13.91 0.53
C ARG A 73 0.77 14.46 1.95
N GLN A 74 1.50 13.85 2.89
CA GLN A 74 1.59 14.33 4.27
C GLN A 74 2.24 15.71 4.35
N GLN A 75 3.34 15.92 3.62
CA GLN A 75 3.99 17.23 3.56
C GLN A 75 3.06 18.31 2.98
N GLN A 76 2.32 18.00 1.92
CA GLN A 76 1.33 18.91 1.34
C GLN A 76 0.22 19.26 2.35
N ALA A 77 -0.36 18.26 3.02
CA ALA A 77 -1.41 18.46 4.02
C ALA A 77 -0.94 19.33 5.19
N MET A 78 0.25 19.05 5.73
CA MET A 78 0.82 19.85 6.83
C MET A 78 1.21 21.25 6.38
N GLY A 79 1.63 21.42 5.12
CA GLY A 79 1.86 22.73 4.53
C GLY A 79 0.59 23.58 4.45
N ILE A 80 -0.56 22.98 4.13
CA ILE A 80 -1.86 23.67 4.16
C ILE A 80 -2.23 24.04 5.60
N LEU A 81 -2.15 23.07 6.53
CA LEU A 81 -2.46 23.30 7.93
C LEU A 81 -1.65 24.46 8.51
N ARG A 82 -0.34 24.51 8.22
CA ARG A 82 0.55 25.61 8.63
C ARG A 82 0.07 26.96 8.12
N LYS A 83 -0.38 27.06 6.87
CA LYS A 83 -0.89 28.32 6.30
C LYS A 83 -2.16 28.78 7.01
N CYS A 84 -3.07 27.85 7.35
CA CYS A 84 -4.33 28.17 8.02
C CYS A 84 -4.17 28.51 9.51
N LEU A 85 -3.10 28.05 10.16
CA LEU A 85 -2.87 28.27 11.60
C LEU A 85 -1.97 29.47 11.92
N ILE A 86 -1.26 30.02 10.92
CA ILE A 86 -0.33 31.15 11.08
C ILE A 86 -0.88 32.44 10.44
N SER A 87 -2.03 32.37 9.75
CA SER A 87 -2.82 33.53 9.34
C SER A 87 -3.66 34.05 10.50
#